data_AF-A0A0P0WL62-F1
#
_entry.id   AF-A0A0P0WL62-F1
#
_cell.length_a   1.000
_cell.length_b   1.000
_cell.length_c   1.000
_cell.angle_alpha   90.00
_cell.angle_beta   90.00
_cell.angle_gamma   90.00
#
_symmetry.space_group_name_H-M   'P 1'
#
loop_
_entity.id
_entity.type
_entity.pdbx_description
1 polymer ?
#
loop_
_entity_poly.entity_id
_entity_poly.type
_entity_poly.pdbx_seq_one_letter_code
_entity_poly.pdbx_strand_id
1 'polypeptide(L)'
;FRDRVYRFVMVFFPLFLQPIIMNWMRLRWFKRKFVETYLQFMFTYLFFPGMMLWAPFVNFRKFPRDPTMKYPWSKPKEGTPLFKDRYPPIETYK
;
A
#
# COMPACT_ATOMS: atom_id res chain seq x y z
N PHE A 1 37.99 -2.60 1.28
CA PHE A 1 37.03 -1.61 1.83
C PHE A 1 36.09 -1.10 0.74
N ARG A 2 36.66 -0.56 -0.35
CA ARG A 2 35.96 -0.13 -1.58
C ARG A 2 34.85 -1.08 -2.06
N ASP A 3 35.13 -2.38 -2.20
CA ASP A 3 34.14 -3.34 -2.72
C ASP A 3 32.95 -3.56 -1.78
N ARG A 4 33.18 -3.49 -0.47
CA ARG A 4 32.10 -3.56 0.53
C ARG A 4 31.20 -2.34 0.45
N VAL A 5 31.80 -1.16 0.29
CA VAL A 5 31.07 0.10 0.12
C VAL A 5 30.25 0.09 -1.18
N TYR A 6 30.85 -0.31 -2.31
CA TYR A 6 30.13 -0.38 -3.58
C TYR A 6 28.99 -1.39 -3.54
N ARG A 7 29.19 -2.57 -2.94
CA ARG A 7 28.10 -3.55 -2.78
C ARG A 7 26.96 -2.97 -1.94
N PHE A 8 27.27 -2.27 -0.86
CA PHE A 8 26.27 -1.60 -0.04
C PHE A 8 25.47 -0.55 -0.84
N VAL A 9 26.18 0.32 -1.56
CA VAL A 9 25.58 1.42 -2.34
C VAL A 9 24.78 0.90 -3.53
N MET A 10 25.26 -0.13 -4.23
CA MET A 10 24.62 -0.63 -5.45
C MET A 10 23.47 -1.61 -5.18
N VAL A 11 23.54 -2.37 -4.08
CA VAL A 11 22.53 -3.40 -3.77
C VAL A 11 21.58 -2.93 -2.69
N PHE A 12 22.10 -2.59 -1.50
CA PHE A 12 21.25 -2.33 -0.34
C PHE A 12 20.53 -0.99 -0.45
N PHE A 13 21.21 0.06 -0.89
CA PHE A 13 20.58 1.38 -0.97
C PHE A 13 19.36 1.41 -1.91
N PRO A 14 19.41 0.89 -3.15
CA PRO A 14 18.22 0.77 -3.98
C PRO A 14 17.14 -0.06 -3.28
N LEU A 15 17.48 -1.25 -2.74
CA LEU A 15 16.54 -2.19 -2.09
C LEU A 15 15.66 -1.59 -0.99
N PHE A 16 16.17 -0.59 -0.25
CA PHE A 16 15.38 0.12 0.77
C PHE A 16 14.65 1.35 0.23
N LEU A 17 15.14 1.94 -0.86
CA LEU A 17 14.53 3.11 -1.47
C LEU A 17 13.18 2.79 -2.14
N GLN A 18 13.00 1.59 -2.69
CA GLN A 18 11.72 1.26 -3.35
C GLN A 18 10.54 1.20 -2.36
N PRO A 19 10.64 0.52 -1.19
CA PRO A 19 9.61 0.58 -0.16
C PRO A 19 9.29 2.00 0.32
N ILE A 20 10.30 2.87 0.40
CA ILE A 20 10.12 4.29 0.78
C ILE A 20 9.27 5.02 -0.28
N ILE A 21 9.59 4.86 -1.56
CA ILE A 21 8.82 5.44 -2.68
C ILE A 21 7.40 4.88 -2.70
N MET A 22 7.23 3.56 -2.54
CA MET A 22 5.93 2.90 -2.44
C MET A 22 5.07 3.48 -1.30
N ASN A 23 5.66 3.69 -0.12
CA ASN A 23 4.95 4.30 1.01
C ASN A 23 4.62 5.78 0.78
N TRP A 24 5.53 6.54 0.16
CA TRP A 24 5.27 7.94 -0.20
C TRP A 24 4.09 8.05 -1.18
N MET A 25 4.08 7.22 -2.23
CA MET A 25 2.97 7.15 -3.17
C MET A 25 1.68 6.75 -2.47
N ARG A 26 1.67 5.71 -1.63
CA ARG A 26 0.49 5.29 -0.87
C ARG A 26 -0.14 6.42 -0.05
N LEU A 27 0.68 7.21 0.65
CA LEU A 27 0.18 8.26 1.55
C LEU A 27 -0.36 9.48 0.79
N ARG A 28 0.20 9.80 -0.38
CA ARG A 28 -0.07 11.06 -1.08
C ARG A 28 -0.70 10.91 -2.46
N TRP A 29 -1.02 9.70 -2.90
CA TRP A 29 -1.59 9.44 -4.23
C TRP A 29 -2.77 10.35 -4.58
N PHE A 30 -3.70 10.55 -3.64
CA PHE A 30 -4.90 11.35 -3.84
C PHE A 30 -4.76 12.83 -3.42
N LYS A 31 -3.59 13.26 -2.91
CA LYS A 31 -3.35 14.63 -2.41
C LYS A 31 -2.25 15.38 -3.18
N ARG A 32 -1.67 14.75 -4.21
CA ARG A 32 -0.49 15.23 -4.92
C ARG A 32 -0.78 16.42 -5.83
N LYS A 33 0.20 17.32 -5.94
CA LYS A 33 0.22 18.44 -6.92
C LYS A 33 1.05 18.06 -8.16
N PHE A 34 1.15 18.95 -9.14
CA PHE A 34 1.88 18.73 -10.39
C PHE A 34 3.35 18.28 -10.18
N VAL A 35 4.14 19.05 -9.42
CA VAL A 35 5.56 18.73 -9.16
C VAL A 35 5.73 17.39 -8.44
N GLU A 36 4.89 17.12 -7.45
CA GLU A 36 4.91 15.84 -6.73
C GLU A 36 4.57 14.67 -7.66
N THR A 37 3.61 14.86 -8.58
CA THR A 37 3.27 13.85 -9.59
C THR A 37 4.46 13.55 -10.49
N TYR A 38 5.14 14.59 -11.00
CA TYR A 38 6.33 14.43 -11.83
C TYR A 38 7.43 13.64 -11.09
N LEU A 39 7.73 14.02 -9.85
CA LEU A 39 8.75 13.34 -9.04
C LEU A 39 8.38 11.88 -8.73
N GLN A 40 7.11 11.60 -8.39
CA GLN A 40 6.64 10.23 -8.16
C GLN A 40 6.82 9.34 -9.39
N PHE A 41 6.46 9.82 -10.57
CA PHE A 41 6.66 9.07 -11.82
C PHE A 41 8.14 8.91 -12.15
N MET A 42 8.94 9.98 -12.05
CA MET A 42 10.38 9.94 -12.28
C MET A 42 11.05 8.85 -11.43
N PHE A 43 10.80 8.84 -10.12
CA PHE A 43 11.37 7.81 -9.23
C PHE A 43 10.79 6.43 -9.48
N THR A 44 9.51 6.31 -9.84
CA THR A 44 8.92 5.01 -10.20
C THR A 44 9.64 4.40 -11.41
N TYR A 45 9.95 5.18 -12.44
CA TYR A 45 10.69 4.70 -13.61
C TYR A 45 12.16 4.41 -13.30
N LEU A 46 12.84 5.28 -12.55
CA LEU A 46 14.24 5.06 -12.16
C LEU A 46 14.42 3.77 -11.33
N PHE A 47 13.45 3.43 -10.48
CA PHE A 47 13.52 2.27 -9.59
C PHE A 47 12.59 1.12 -10.00
N PHE A 48 12.05 1.14 -11.23
CA PHE A 48 11.05 0.17 -11.69
C PHE A 48 11.44 -1.31 -11.50
N PRO A 49 12.67 -1.75 -11.85
CA PRO A 49 13.06 -3.14 -11.64
C PRO A 49 12.99 -3.57 -10.16
N GLY A 50 13.34 -2.67 -9.24
CA GLY A 50 13.24 -2.94 -7.80
C GLY A 50 11.81 -2.90 -7.28
N MET A 51 10.96 -2.01 -7.83
CA MET A 51 9.54 -1.95 -7.49
C MET A 51 8.82 -3.26 -7.86
N MET A 52 9.17 -3.88 -8.99
CA MET A 52 8.63 -5.18 -9.38
C MET A 52 8.95 -6.29 -8.38
N LEU A 53 10.13 -6.26 -7.76
CA LEU A 53 10.51 -7.23 -6.72
C LEU A 53 9.63 -7.11 -5.47
N TRP A 54 9.26 -5.88 -5.08
CA TRP A 54 8.42 -5.62 -3.90
C TRP A 54 6.91 -5.77 -4.16
N ALA A 55 6.48 -5.72 -5.42
CA ALA A 55 5.06 -5.72 -5.79
C ALA A 55 4.23 -6.87 -5.20
N PRO A 56 4.70 -8.13 -5.16
CA PRO A 56 3.93 -9.23 -4.57
C PRO A 56 3.72 -9.12 -3.06
N PHE A 57 4.56 -8.35 -2.37
CA PHE A 57 4.58 -8.28 -0.90
C PHE A 57 3.77 -7.11 -0.34
N VAL A 58 3.34 -6.17 -1.18
CA VAL A 58 2.66 -4.95 -0.74
C VAL A 58 1.21 -4.94 -1.23
N ASN A 59 0.26 -4.81 -0.30
CA ASN A 59 -1.16 -4.68 -0.60
C ASN A 59 -1.64 -3.25 -0.33
N PHE A 60 -1.98 -2.52 -1.40
CA PHE A 60 -2.49 -1.14 -1.31
C PHE A 60 -4.03 -1.04 -1.20
N ARG A 61 -4.74 -2.18 -1.11
CA ARG A 61 -6.20 -2.17 -0.96
C ARG A 61 -6.60 -1.41 0.31
N LYS A 62 -7.55 -0.49 0.18
CA LYS A 62 -8.17 0.14 1.34
C LYS A 62 -8.83 -0.94 2.19
N PHE A 63 -8.46 -1.02 3.47
CA PHE A 63 -9.11 -1.94 4.39
C PHE A 63 -10.60 -1.58 4.49
N PRO A 64 -11.52 -2.55 4.40
CA PRO A 64 -12.92 -2.31 4.67
C PRO A 64 -13.04 -1.92 6.14
N ARG A 65 -13.20 -0.63 6.41
CA ARG A 65 -13.35 -0.09 7.76
C ARG A 65 -14.67 0.63 7.84
N ASP A 66 -15.54 0.08 8.67
CA ASP A 66 -16.78 0.70 9.04
C ASP A 66 -16.53 1.73 10.14
N PRO A 67 -17.00 2.98 10.00
CA PRO A 67 -16.81 4.02 11.01
C PRO A 67 -17.51 3.70 12.35
N THR A 68 -18.50 2.79 12.37
CA THR A 68 -19.19 2.37 13.59
C THR A 68 -18.38 1.41 14.46
N MET A 69 -17.28 0.87 13.93
CA MET A 69 -16.45 -0.11 14.62
C MET A 69 -15.35 0.55 15.44
N LYS A 70 -15.33 0.26 16.75
CA LYS A 70 -14.22 0.67 17.64
C LYS A 70 -12.90 0.00 17.25
N TYR A 71 -12.95 -1.29 16.90
CA TYR A 71 -11.78 -2.09 16.53
C TYR A 71 -12.02 -2.82 15.19
N PRO A 72 -10.98 -3.14 14.39
CA PRO A 72 -11.15 -3.83 13.11
C PRO A 72 -11.87 -5.19 13.16
N TRP A 73 -11.85 -5.86 14.31
CA TRP A 73 -12.51 -7.14 14.56
C TRP A 73 -13.84 -7.01 15.34
N SER A 74 -14.30 -5.80 15.67
CA SER A 74 -15.62 -5.64 16.30
C SER A 74 -16.73 -5.92 15.30
N LYS A 75 -17.93 -6.26 15.79
CA LYS A 75 -19.10 -6.34 14.92
C LYS A 75 -19.47 -4.93 14.44
N PRO A 76 -19.64 -4.68 13.13
CA PRO A 76 -20.20 -3.43 12.63
C PRO A 76 -21.65 -3.28 13.09
N LYS A 77 -22.18 -2.05 13.08
CA LYS A 77 -23.59 -1.81 13.41
C LYS A 77 -24.49 -2.43 12.34
N GLU A 78 -25.63 -3.00 12.75
CA GLU A 78 -26.64 -3.50 11.81
C GLU A 78 -27.04 -2.41 10.79
N GLY A 79 -27.14 -2.83 9.53
CA GLY A 79 -27.53 -1.97 8.40
C GLY A 79 -26.38 -1.30 7.64
N THR A 80 -25.15 -1.32 8.15
CA THR A 80 -24.00 -0.79 7.40
C THR A 80 -23.62 -1.71 6.23
N PRO A 81 -22.96 -1.20 5.18
CA PRO A 81 -22.48 -2.04 4.08
C PRO A 81 -21.61 -3.20 4.58
N LEU A 82 -20.72 -2.92 5.53
CA LEU A 82 -19.80 -3.93 6.07
C LEU A 82 -20.49 -4.98 6.96
N PHE A 83 -21.65 -4.65 7.55
CA PHE A 83 -22.47 -5.63 8.25
C PHE A 83 -23.14 -6.59 7.28
N LYS A 84 -23.76 -6.06 6.22
CA LYS A 84 -24.43 -6.86 5.18
C LYS A 84 -23.46 -7.81 4.48
N ASP A 85 -22.24 -7.35 4.20
CA ASP A 85 -21.19 -8.15 3.57
C ASP A 85 -20.70 -9.32 4.45
N ARG A 86 -20.72 -9.16 5.79
CA ARG A 86 -20.20 -10.17 6.74
C ARG A 86 -21.25 -11.06 7.37
N TYR A 87 -22.50 -10.62 7.44
CA TYR A 87 -23.63 -11.33 8.03
C TYR A 87 -24.81 -11.32 7.05
N PRO A 88 -24.71 -12.04 5.92
CA PRO A 88 -25.79 -12.11 4.98
C PRO A 88 -27.00 -12.85 5.59
N PRO A 89 -28.25 -12.49 5.20
CA PRO A 89 -29.45 -13.18 5.68
C PRO A 89 -29.37 -14.69 5.41
N ILE A 90 -29.96 -15.51 6.29
CA ILE A 90 -29.97 -16.98 6.17
C ILE A 90 -30.56 -17.45 4.83
N GLU A 91 -31.46 -16.65 4.23
CA GLU A 91 -32.03 -16.89 2.90
C GLU A 91 -30.99 -16.95 1.79
N THR A 92 -29.80 -16.36 1.98
CA THR A 92 -28.71 -16.42 0.98
C THR A 92 -28.04 -17.78 0.86
N TYR A 93 -28.28 -18.71 1.79
CA TYR A 93 -27.68 -20.05 1.83
C TYR A 93 -28.66 -21.19 1.47
N LYS A 94 -29.90 -20.86 1.06
CA LYS A 94 -30.87 -21.83 0.52
C LYS A 94 -30.78 -21.86 -1.00
#